data_AF-A0A3A9XLW8-F1
#
_entry.id   AF-A0A3A9XLW8-F1
#
_cell.length_a   1.000
_cell.length_b   1.000
_cell.length_c   1.000
_cell.angle_alpha   90.00
_cell.angle_beta   90.00
_cell.angle_gamma   90.00
#
_symmetry.space_group_name_H-M   'P 1'
#
loop_
_entity.id
_entity.type
_entity.pdbx_description
1 polymer ?
#
loop_
_entity_poly.entity_id
_entity_poly.type
_entity_poly.pdbx_seq_one_letter_code
_entity_poly.pdbx_strand_id
1 'polypeptide(L)'
;MPSPPPGGPIVPPQAADFTVAPTATGPAKKSNTRAFIVGGVALVIALCCGGAVIGAFSGDDDTDPKAAASAGPSTAAPTTAAPTTAAPTTAAPTSAAPATTEPAPTTAAPTPKPKVIKGRGDDVVRVGDLTDLSVVKFTCKCTSNTVLSSDGDGLLVNEIGSYSGKRWINLEDGALTTEFEIEASGSWTLTVGTVEQLATKAPTGKASGKGDDVLVLGGDASAAKITHRRGDSNFVVYAYSLDTGEGGLLINEIGAYSGVRPLSAPALVEITADGNWTITPA
;
A
#
# COMPACT_ATOMS: atom_id res chain seq x y z
N MET A 1 75.29 43.28 -12.25
CA MET A 1 74.35 42.84 -11.20
C MET A 1 74.88 41.52 -10.64
N PRO A 2 75.16 41.42 -9.33
CA PRO A 2 75.69 40.19 -8.74
C PRO A 2 74.57 39.19 -8.41
N SER A 3 74.84 37.90 -8.63
CA SER A 3 73.94 36.77 -8.35
C SER A 3 73.76 36.53 -6.84
N PRO A 4 72.59 36.05 -6.38
CA PRO A 4 72.36 35.75 -4.97
C PRO A 4 73.05 34.43 -4.53
N PRO A 5 73.40 34.29 -3.24
CA PRO A 5 74.02 33.07 -2.71
C PRO A 5 72.99 31.93 -2.53
N PRO A 6 73.45 30.66 -2.53
CA PRO A 6 72.56 29.50 -2.39
C PRO A 6 71.99 29.36 -0.98
N GLY A 7 70.69 29.05 -0.89
CA GLY A 7 69.96 28.85 0.36
C GLY A 7 70.36 27.56 1.07
N GLY A 8 70.48 27.64 2.41
CA GLY A 8 70.73 26.50 3.29
C GLY A 8 69.51 25.57 3.47
N PRO A 9 69.70 24.40 4.09
CA PRO A 9 68.66 23.36 4.18
C PRO A 9 67.51 23.77 5.11
N ILE A 10 66.28 23.47 4.66
CA ILE A 10 65.02 23.72 5.37
C ILE A 10 64.77 22.58 6.36
N VAL A 11 64.60 22.91 7.65
CA VAL A 11 64.19 21.96 8.70
C VAL A 11 62.66 21.89 8.75
N PRO A 12 62.02 20.68 8.74
CA PRO A 12 60.57 20.56 8.83
C PRO A 12 60.06 20.85 10.26
N PRO A 13 58.83 21.40 10.42
CA PRO A 13 58.29 21.75 11.72
C PRO A 13 57.87 20.51 12.54
N GLN A 14 58.23 20.50 13.82
CA GLN A 14 57.79 19.50 14.81
C GLN A 14 56.29 19.64 15.10
N ALA A 15 55.61 18.49 15.23
CA ALA A 15 54.21 18.40 15.64
C ALA A 15 54.04 18.83 17.11
N ALA A 16 53.04 19.68 17.37
CA ALA A 16 52.66 20.08 18.71
C ALA A 16 51.71 19.05 19.32
N ASP A 17 52.14 18.42 20.42
CA ASP A 17 51.30 17.57 21.26
C ASP A 17 50.30 18.44 22.05
N PHE A 18 49.01 18.29 21.77
CA PHE A 18 47.93 18.84 22.58
C PHE A 18 47.46 17.79 23.59
N THR A 19 47.86 17.97 24.84
CA THR A 19 47.34 17.23 26.00
C THR A 19 45.91 17.70 26.34
N VAL A 20 44.94 16.77 26.33
CA VAL A 20 43.57 17.01 26.80
C VAL A 20 43.50 16.82 28.31
N ALA A 21 43.00 17.82 29.05
CA ALA A 21 42.61 17.68 30.45
C ALA A 21 41.11 17.33 30.55
N PRO A 22 40.69 16.44 31.49
CA PRO A 22 39.29 16.07 31.64
C PRO A 22 38.58 17.00 32.63
N THR A 23 37.36 17.44 32.32
CA THR A 23 36.48 18.08 33.31
C THR A 23 35.10 17.45 33.34
N ALA A 24 34.83 16.83 34.49
CA ALA A 24 33.59 16.80 35.28
C ALA A 24 32.28 16.30 34.64
N THR A 25 31.91 15.09 35.05
CA THR A 25 30.58 14.47 34.94
C THR A 25 29.55 15.13 35.89
N GLY A 26 28.45 15.66 35.34
CA GLY A 26 27.21 15.98 36.05
C GLY A 26 26.23 14.79 36.07
N PRO A 27 25.18 14.81 36.91
CA PRO A 27 24.48 13.59 37.35
C PRO A 27 23.51 13.03 36.30
N ALA A 28 23.47 11.70 36.23
CA ALA A 28 22.67 10.89 35.31
C ALA A 28 21.15 11.01 35.57
N LYS A 29 20.39 11.29 34.52
CA LYS A 29 18.93 11.08 34.47
C LYS A 29 18.64 9.80 33.66
N LYS A 30 17.83 8.92 34.24
CA LYS A 30 17.57 7.55 33.78
C LYS A 30 16.81 7.51 32.44
N SER A 31 17.13 6.43 31.73
CA SER A 31 16.75 5.89 30.42
C SER A 31 15.30 6.03 29.95
N ASN A 32 15.13 6.03 28.62
CA ASN A 32 14.57 4.88 27.88
C ASN A 32 14.77 5.07 26.36
N THR A 33 15.93 4.66 25.85
CA THR A 33 16.20 4.60 24.41
C THR A 33 16.10 3.14 23.99
N ARG A 34 15.05 2.79 23.25
CA ARG A 34 14.99 1.55 22.48
C ARG A 34 15.76 1.79 21.18
N ALA A 35 16.96 1.22 21.10
CA ALA A 35 17.76 1.22 19.88
C ALA A 35 17.10 0.29 18.85
N PHE A 36 16.64 0.84 17.73
CA PHE A 36 16.33 0.04 16.56
C PHE A 36 17.65 -0.35 15.88
N ILE A 37 17.93 -1.65 15.89
CA ILE A 37 19.11 -2.24 15.25
C ILE A 37 18.85 -2.24 13.75
N VAL A 38 19.64 -1.44 13.03
CA VAL A 38 19.83 -1.53 11.58
C VAL A 38 20.61 -2.81 11.28
N GLY A 39 20.01 -3.70 10.49
CA GLY A 39 20.62 -4.96 10.09
C GLY A 39 20.13 -5.43 8.74
N GLY A 40 20.58 -4.78 7.66
CA GLY A 40 20.46 -5.29 6.30
C GLY A 40 21.44 -6.45 6.09
N VAL A 41 20.92 -7.65 5.85
CA VAL A 41 21.75 -8.82 5.49
C VAL A 41 21.74 -8.99 3.98
N ALA A 42 22.89 -8.74 3.37
CA ALA A 42 23.23 -9.29 2.06
C ALA A 42 24.12 -10.52 2.27
N LEU A 43 23.66 -11.72 1.88
CA LEU A 43 24.53 -12.77 1.33
C LEU A 43 23.73 -13.87 0.63
N VAL A 44 24.10 -14.13 -0.63
CA VAL A 44 23.67 -15.24 -1.49
C VAL A 44 24.42 -16.52 -1.12
N ILE A 45 23.74 -17.67 -0.97
CA ILE A 45 24.30 -18.99 -1.30
C ILE A 45 23.18 -19.90 -1.86
N ALA A 46 23.31 -20.24 -3.14
CA ALA A 46 22.65 -21.38 -3.76
C ALA A 46 23.44 -22.65 -3.42
N LEU A 47 22.77 -23.70 -2.93
CA LEU A 47 23.32 -25.05 -2.95
C LEU A 47 22.20 -26.09 -3.14
N CYS A 48 22.26 -26.76 -4.29
CA CYS A 48 21.49 -27.94 -4.66
C CYS A 48 21.99 -29.22 -3.94
N CYS A 49 21.23 -30.31 -4.16
CA CYS A 49 21.38 -31.70 -3.70
C CYS A 49 20.56 -31.98 -2.42
N GLY A 50 19.64 -32.95 -2.33
CA GLY A 50 19.33 -34.11 -3.16
C GLY A 50 19.01 -35.29 -2.22
N GLY A 51 17.92 -36.02 -2.49
CA GLY A 51 17.57 -37.32 -1.90
C GLY A 51 16.62 -37.29 -0.69
N ALA A 52 15.78 -38.28 -0.37
CA ALA A 52 15.24 -39.47 -1.04
C ALA A 52 14.60 -40.33 0.08
N VAL A 53 13.30 -40.61 -0.04
CA VAL A 53 12.58 -41.85 0.35
C VAL A 53 12.44 -42.27 1.84
N ILE A 54 11.22 -42.75 2.15
CA ILE A 54 10.79 -43.90 2.98
C ILE A 54 9.89 -43.51 4.18
N GLY A 55 8.67 -44.07 4.18
CA GLY A 55 7.80 -44.11 5.35
C GLY A 55 6.38 -44.57 5.06
N ALA A 56 6.22 -45.78 4.52
CA ALA A 56 4.93 -46.46 4.42
C ALA A 56 4.44 -46.92 5.80
N PHE A 57 3.16 -46.71 6.11
CA PHE A 57 2.43 -47.52 7.06
C PHE A 57 1.05 -47.87 6.49
N SER A 58 0.90 -49.17 6.23
CA SER A 58 -0.37 -49.84 5.97
C SER A 58 -1.22 -49.90 7.24
N GLY A 59 -2.54 -49.91 7.04
CA GLY A 59 -3.53 -50.25 8.04
C GLY A 59 -4.86 -50.51 7.35
N ASP A 60 -5.05 -51.75 6.89
CA ASP A 60 -6.34 -52.33 6.52
C ASP A 60 -7.18 -52.55 7.78
N ASP A 61 -8.50 -52.35 7.70
CA ASP A 61 -9.47 -53.26 8.31
C ASP A 61 -10.85 -53.10 7.64
N ASP A 62 -11.33 -54.22 7.13
CA ASP A 62 -12.63 -54.48 6.49
C ASP A 62 -13.82 -54.34 7.46
N THR A 63 -15.01 -53.94 6.96
CA THR A 63 -16.24 -54.78 6.85
C THR A 63 -17.53 -53.95 6.62
N ASP A 64 -18.16 -54.21 5.48
CA ASP A 64 -19.57 -53.97 5.09
C ASP A 64 -20.56 -54.86 5.91
N PRO A 65 -21.89 -54.93 5.63
CA PRO A 65 -22.89 -53.93 5.26
C PRO A 65 -24.21 -54.11 6.07
N LYS A 66 -25.16 -53.16 6.10
CA LYS A 66 -26.59 -53.54 6.26
C LYS A 66 -27.63 -52.48 5.85
N ALA A 67 -28.49 -52.91 4.95
CA ALA A 67 -29.71 -52.28 4.48
C ALA A 67 -30.85 -52.25 5.53
N ALA A 68 -31.79 -51.30 5.38
CA ALA A 68 -33.22 -51.56 5.58
C ALA A 68 -34.07 -50.49 4.88
N ALA A 69 -34.77 -50.93 3.83
CA ALA A 69 -35.95 -50.27 3.29
C ALA A 69 -37.15 -50.47 4.23
N SER A 70 -38.14 -49.56 4.20
CA SER A 70 -39.56 -49.96 4.17
C SER A 70 -40.48 -48.76 3.85
N ALA A 71 -41.53 -49.05 3.09
CA ALA A 71 -42.47 -48.13 2.47
C ALA A 71 -43.87 -48.23 3.10
N GLY A 72 -44.59 -47.09 3.10
CA GLY A 72 -46.07 -46.94 3.01
C GLY A 72 -46.95 -47.46 4.17
N PRO A 73 -48.29 -47.19 4.17
CA PRO A 73 -49.10 -46.49 3.17
C PRO A 73 -50.09 -45.40 3.68
N SER A 74 -50.56 -44.58 2.73
CA SER A 74 -51.94 -44.12 2.42
C SER A 74 -53.06 -44.00 3.48
N THR A 75 -53.97 -43.06 3.18
CA THR A 75 -55.42 -42.94 3.53
C THR A 75 -55.70 -41.87 4.61
N ALA A 76 -56.59 -40.89 4.49
CA ALA A 76 -57.75 -40.64 3.61
C ALA A 76 -57.93 -39.12 3.35
N ALA A 77 -58.54 -38.77 2.21
CA ALA A 77 -59.04 -37.43 1.94
C ALA A 77 -60.43 -37.23 2.58
N PRO A 78 -60.69 -36.14 3.32
CA PRO A 78 -62.04 -35.77 3.70
C PRO A 78 -62.69 -34.92 2.60
N THR A 79 -63.72 -35.47 1.98
CA THR A 79 -64.70 -34.72 1.18
C THR A 79 -65.53 -33.86 2.13
N THR A 80 -65.37 -32.54 2.07
CA THR A 80 -66.22 -31.59 2.82
C THR A 80 -66.91 -30.65 1.84
N ALA A 81 -68.23 -30.54 2.01
CA ALA A 81 -69.15 -29.82 1.17
C ALA A 81 -68.80 -28.33 1.01
N ALA A 82 -69.00 -27.80 -0.19
CA ALA A 82 -68.84 -26.39 -0.51
C ALA A 82 -69.96 -25.56 0.15
N PRO A 83 -69.64 -24.48 0.90
CA PRO A 83 -70.64 -23.52 1.32
C PRO A 83 -70.97 -22.55 0.17
N THR A 84 -72.26 -22.38 -0.10
CA THR A 84 -72.77 -21.32 -0.98
C THR A 84 -72.76 -20.00 -0.22
N THR A 85 -71.70 -19.22 -0.37
CA THR A 85 -71.59 -17.87 0.19
C THR A 85 -72.10 -16.86 -0.84
N ALA A 86 -73.10 -16.07 -0.47
CA ALA A 86 -73.58 -14.95 -1.26
C ALA A 86 -72.47 -13.89 -1.43
N ALA A 87 -72.29 -13.41 -2.66
CA ALA A 87 -71.26 -12.43 -2.99
C ALA A 87 -71.57 -11.06 -2.33
N PRO A 88 -70.63 -10.45 -1.58
CA PRO A 88 -70.80 -9.09 -1.10
C PRO A 88 -70.54 -8.09 -2.24
N THR A 89 -71.54 -7.27 -2.56
CA THR A 89 -71.37 -6.12 -3.44
C THR A 89 -70.58 -5.05 -2.69
N THR A 90 -69.27 -5.02 -2.90
CA THR A 90 -68.37 -3.99 -2.37
C THR A 90 -68.28 -2.86 -3.41
N ALA A 91 -68.66 -1.64 -3.04
CA ALA A 91 -68.44 -0.47 -3.87
C ALA A 91 -66.92 -0.23 -4.05
N ALA A 92 -66.49 0.00 -5.29
CA ALA A 92 -65.09 0.25 -5.60
C ALA A 92 -64.60 1.53 -4.89
N PRO A 93 -63.49 1.50 -4.13
CA PRO A 93 -62.89 2.72 -3.62
C PRO A 93 -62.24 3.48 -4.78
N THR A 94 -62.68 4.72 -5.01
CA THR A 94 -61.94 5.67 -5.85
C THR A 94 -60.68 6.08 -5.09
N SER A 95 -59.60 5.32 -5.28
CA SER A 95 -58.26 5.67 -4.83
C SER A 95 -57.74 6.82 -5.70
N ALA A 96 -57.63 8.02 -5.13
CA ALA A 96 -56.84 9.08 -5.75
C ALA A 96 -55.38 8.60 -5.84
N ALA A 97 -54.79 8.68 -7.04
CA ALA A 97 -53.39 8.34 -7.22
C ALA A 97 -52.50 9.26 -6.35
N PRO A 98 -51.56 8.72 -5.56
CA PRO A 98 -50.63 9.54 -4.81
C PRO A 98 -49.81 10.37 -5.81
N ALA A 99 -49.80 11.69 -5.63
CA ALA A 99 -48.93 12.58 -6.38
C ALA A 99 -47.49 12.27 -6.00
N THR A 100 -46.75 11.65 -6.91
CA THR A 100 -45.30 11.45 -6.79
C THR A 100 -44.64 12.82 -6.83
N THR A 101 -44.32 13.39 -5.68
CA THR A 101 -43.40 14.51 -5.57
C THR A 101 -42.00 14.00 -5.92
N GLU A 102 -41.53 14.34 -7.12
CA GLU A 102 -40.14 14.16 -7.53
C GLU A 102 -39.22 14.85 -6.50
N PRO A 103 -38.26 14.15 -5.89
CA PRO A 103 -37.37 14.76 -4.92
C PRO A 103 -36.54 15.85 -5.61
N ALA A 104 -36.55 17.04 -5.04
CA ALA A 104 -35.75 18.16 -5.53
C ALA A 104 -34.26 17.76 -5.61
N PRO A 105 -33.52 18.17 -6.66
CA PRO A 105 -32.12 17.81 -6.83
C PRO A 105 -31.31 18.38 -5.65
N THR A 106 -30.83 17.49 -4.80
CA THR A 106 -29.88 17.86 -3.74
C THR A 106 -28.52 18.08 -4.38
N THR A 107 -28.08 19.34 -4.42
CA THR A 107 -26.72 19.67 -4.85
C THR A 107 -25.74 19.12 -3.82
N ALA A 108 -24.90 18.16 -4.22
CA ALA A 108 -23.88 17.59 -3.35
C ALA A 108 -22.93 18.69 -2.84
N ALA A 109 -22.55 18.62 -1.57
CA ALA A 109 -21.56 19.52 -0.98
C ALA A 109 -20.23 19.45 -1.75
N PRO A 110 -19.48 20.55 -1.89
CA PRO A 110 -18.20 20.54 -2.57
C PRO A 110 -17.22 19.62 -1.83
N THR A 111 -16.58 18.71 -2.55
CA THR A 111 -15.54 17.84 -2.00
C THR A 111 -14.36 18.69 -1.51
N PRO A 112 -13.82 18.41 -0.30
CA PRO A 112 -12.65 19.11 0.20
C PRO A 112 -11.47 18.95 -0.78
N LYS A 113 -10.54 19.90 -0.79
CA LYS A 113 -9.35 19.86 -1.66
C LYS A 113 -8.17 19.20 -0.91
N PRO A 114 -7.22 18.59 -1.62
CA PRO A 114 -5.97 18.11 -1.02
C PRO A 114 -5.20 19.22 -0.30
N LYS A 115 -4.55 18.85 0.82
CA LYS A 115 -3.66 19.73 1.57
C LYS A 115 -2.28 19.74 0.92
N VAL A 116 -1.80 20.92 0.50
CA VAL A 116 -0.50 21.08 -0.16
C VAL A 116 0.44 21.86 0.75
N ILE A 117 1.56 21.24 1.14
CA ILE A 117 2.63 21.86 1.92
C ILE A 117 3.89 21.94 1.04
N LYS A 118 4.64 23.04 1.17
CA LYS A 118 5.91 23.27 0.46
C LYS A 118 6.98 23.62 1.46
N GLY A 119 8.20 23.20 1.19
CA GLY A 119 9.36 23.56 1.98
C GLY A 119 10.68 23.32 1.24
N ARG A 120 11.77 23.39 1.98
CA ARG A 120 13.14 23.19 1.49
C ARG A 120 13.99 22.70 2.65
N GLY A 121 14.94 21.83 2.36
CA GLY A 121 15.77 21.28 3.43
C GLY A 121 14.99 20.25 4.23
N ASP A 122 15.58 19.84 5.33
CA ASP A 122 14.94 18.99 6.31
C ASP A 122 13.80 19.75 7.02
N ASP A 123 12.71 19.06 7.32
CA ASP A 123 11.54 19.66 7.97
C ASP A 123 10.67 18.60 8.66
N VAL A 124 9.81 19.05 9.58
CA VAL A 124 8.77 18.24 10.21
C VAL A 124 7.41 18.90 9.96
N VAL A 125 6.57 18.23 9.18
CA VAL A 125 5.25 18.72 8.78
C VAL A 125 4.16 18.07 9.61
N ARG A 126 3.55 18.83 10.52
CA ARG A 126 2.39 18.39 11.30
C ARG A 126 1.11 18.53 10.48
N VAL A 127 0.37 17.44 10.35
CA VAL A 127 -0.86 17.40 9.55
C VAL A 127 -2.15 17.36 10.36
N GLY A 128 -2.04 17.11 11.67
CA GLY A 128 -3.19 16.80 12.54
C GLY A 128 -3.55 15.32 12.41
N ASP A 129 -4.53 14.87 13.18
CA ASP A 129 -4.91 13.45 13.20
C ASP A 129 -5.50 13.03 11.86
N LEU A 130 -4.77 12.17 11.15
CA LEU A 130 -5.21 11.54 9.91
C LEU A 130 -5.31 10.03 10.15
N THR A 131 -6.54 9.54 10.31
CA THR A 131 -6.85 8.11 10.53
C THR A 131 -7.32 7.40 9.27
N ASP A 132 -7.87 8.16 8.32
CA ASP A 132 -8.42 7.57 7.10
C ASP A 132 -7.29 7.18 6.13
N LEU A 133 -7.49 6.07 5.41
CA LEU A 133 -6.67 5.68 4.28
C LEU A 133 -6.54 6.86 3.31
N SER A 134 -5.30 7.31 3.14
CA SER A 134 -4.97 8.49 2.37
C SER A 134 -3.85 8.21 1.40
N VAL A 135 -3.66 9.12 0.46
CA VAL A 135 -2.54 9.12 -0.48
C VAL A 135 -1.73 10.37 -0.25
N VAL A 136 -0.42 10.23 -0.30
CA VAL A 136 0.51 11.35 -0.35
C VAL A 136 1.18 11.39 -1.71
N LYS A 137 1.29 12.59 -2.29
CA LYS A 137 2.17 12.87 -3.42
C LYS A 137 3.34 13.69 -2.91
N PHE A 138 4.55 13.16 -3.07
CA PHE A 138 5.77 13.85 -2.70
C PHE A 138 6.63 14.13 -3.91
N THR A 139 7.17 15.35 -3.97
CA THR A 139 8.10 15.77 -5.01
C THR A 139 9.28 16.48 -4.37
N CYS A 140 10.50 16.15 -4.78
CA CYS A 140 11.73 16.74 -4.27
C CYS A 140 12.63 17.11 -5.47
N LYS A 141 13.02 18.38 -5.56
CA LYS A 141 14.05 18.84 -6.50
C LYS A 141 15.40 18.78 -5.77
N CYS A 142 15.88 17.56 -5.57
CA CYS A 142 16.96 17.25 -4.66
C CYS A 142 18.11 16.59 -5.45
N THR A 143 19.32 16.67 -4.91
CA THR A 143 20.55 16.17 -5.55
C THR A 143 21.30 15.17 -4.68
N SER A 144 20.95 15.08 -3.40
CA SER A 144 21.37 14.02 -2.47
C SER A 144 20.11 13.40 -1.83
N ASN A 145 20.21 12.94 -0.58
CA ASN A 145 19.12 12.31 0.16
C ASN A 145 17.77 13.01 -0.03
N THR A 146 16.77 12.17 -0.31
CA THR A 146 15.35 12.49 -0.37
C THR A 146 14.63 11.43 0.43
N VAL A 147 14.28 11.78 1.66
CA VAL A 147 13.58 10.90 2.60
C VAL A 147 12.25 11.53 2.99
N LEU A 148 11.22 10.71 2.99
CA LEU A 148 9.93 11.04 3.59
C LEU A 148 9.53 9.88 4.49
N SER A 149 9.22 10.18 5.75
CA SER A 149 8.65 9.23 6.70
C SER A 149 7.38 9.79 7.33
N SER A 150 6.44 8.93 7.71
CA SER A 150 5.33 9.27 8.61
C SER A 150 5.50 8.56 9.96
N ASP A 151 4.91 9.13 11.01
CA ASP A 151 4.83 8.50 12.33
C ASP A 151 3.91 7.26 12.36
N GLY A 152 2.96 7.17 11.42
CA GLY A 152 2.02 6.05 11.29
C GLY A 152 2.57 4.84 10.52
N ASP A 153 3.20 5.07 9.38
CA ASP A 153 3.60 4.02 8.42
C ASP A 153 5.14 3.87 8.30
N GLY A 154 5.91 4.76 8.94
CA GLY A 154 7.37 4.75 8.86
C GLY A 154 7.91 5.29 7.54
N LEU A 155 8.90 4.60 6.97
CA LEU A 155 9.65 5.07 5.80
C LEU A 155 8.82 4.93 4.51
N LEU A 156 8.48 6.06 3.88
CA LEU A 156 7.64 6.10 2.66
C LEU A 156 8.48 6.29 1.38
N VAL A 157 9.53 7.11 1.47
CA VAL A 157 10.46 7.41 0.37
C VAL A 157 11.87 7.41 0.94
N ASN A 158 12.79 6.73 0.25
CA ASN A 158 14.22 6.74 0.56
C ASN A 158 15.01 6.66 -0.73
N GLU A 159 15.34 7.83 -1.28
CA GLU A 159 15.98 7.95 -2.58
C GLU A 159 17.17 8.90 -2.56
N ILE A 160 18.00 8.81 -3.59
CA ILE A 160 19.08 9.78 -3.84
C ILE A 160 18.73 10.60 -5.07
N GLY A 161 18.72 11.92 -4.91
CA GLY A 161 18.42 12.87 -5.98
C GLY A 161 16.95 13.22 -6.06
N SER A 162 16.48 13.59 -7.25
CA SER A 162 15.11 14.09 -7.42
C SER A 162 14.09 12.97 -7.32
N TYR A 163 12.94 13.26 -6.71
CA TYR A 163 11.85 12.31 -6.56
C TYR A 163 10.51 12.92 -6.99
N SER A 164 9.62 12.10 -7.53
CA SER A 164 8.21 12.42 -7.75
C SER A 164 7.40 11.14 -7.81
N GLY A 165 6.61 10.88 -6.78
CA GLY A 165 5.81 9.67 -6.69
C GLY A 165 4.62 9.82 -5.74
N LYS A 166 3.80 8.77 -5.67
CA LYS A 166 2.69 8.67 -4.72
C LYS A 166 2.85 7.45 -3.81
N ARG A 167 2.39 7.58 -2.56
CA ARG A 167 2.32 6.51 -1.57
C ARG A 167 0.97 6.54 -0.86
N TRP A 168 0.41 5.40 -0.49
CA TRP A 168 -0.68 5.40 0.48
C TRP A 168 -0.11 5.49 1.89
N ILE A 169 -0.98 5.86 2.82
CA ILE A 169 -0.72 5.87 4.25
C ILE A 169 -1.99 5.44 4.96
N ASN A 170 -1.84 4.92 6.18
CA ASN A 170 -2.94 4.44 7.00
C ASN A 170 -3.80 3.37 6.29
N LEU A 171 -3.18 2.41 5.62
CA LEU A 171 -3.91 1.28 5.04
C LEU A 171 -4.35 0.28 6.11
N GLU A 172 -3.57 0.12 7.17
CA GLU A 172 -3.86 -0.80 8.26
C GLU A 172 -4.88 -0.20 9.25
N ASP A 173 -5.73 -1.07 9.80
CA ASP A 173 -6.71 -0.67 10.80
C ASP A 173 -6.02 -0.08 12.04
N GLY A 174 -6.45 1.12 12.44
CA GLY A 174 -5.90 1.83 13.59
C GLY A 174 -4.60 2.59 13.30
N ALA A 175 -4.12 2.60 12.06
CA ALA A 175 -3.03 3.48 11.65
C ALA A 175 -3.43 4.95 11.80
N LEU A 176 -2.48 5.75 12.29
CA LEU A 176 -2.64 7.18 12.54
C LEU A 176 -1.38 7.88 12.10
N THR A 177 -1.54 8.85 11.20
CA THR A 177 -0.47 9.76 10.83
C THR A 177 -0.77 11.14 11.40
N THR A 178 0.16 11.71 12.17
CA THR A 178 0.05 13.08 12.70
C THR A 178 1.14 14.01 12.17
N GLU A 179 2.27 13.45 11.75
CA GLU A 179 3.39 14.20 11.22
C GLU A 179 4.18 13.46 10.14
N PHE A 180 4.85 14.24 9.29
CA PHE A 180 5.84 13.74 8.34
C PHE A 180 7.21 14.32 8.67
N GLU A 181 8.22 13.47 8.68
CA GLU A 181 9.63 13.87 8.73
C GLU A 181 10.21 13.83 7.32
N ILE A 182 10.89 14.90 6.95
CA ILE A 182 11.49 15.09 5.63
C ILE A 182 12.98 15.34 5.82
N GLU A 183 13.82 14.55 5.13
CA GLU A 183 15.24 14.85 4.93
C GLU A 183 15.43 15.15 3.44
N ALA A 184 15.86 16.37 3.10
CA ALA A 184 15.89 16.79 1.70
C ALA A 184 16.98 17.81 1.42
N SER A 185 17.75 17.59 0.36
CA SER A 185 18.80 18.55 -0.05
C SER A 185 18.27 19.77 -0.80
N GLY A 186 16.96 19.85 -1.07
CA GLY A 186 16.37 20.77 -2.03
C GLY A 186 14.95 21.18 -1.69
N SER A 187 14.27 21.84 -2.65
CA SER A 187 12.87 22.24 -2.47
C SER A 187 11.94 21.07 -2.70
N TRP A 188 10.93 20.93 -1.85
CA TRP A 188 9.96 19.84 -1.93
C TRP A 188 8.52 20.34 -1.85
N THR A 189 7.60 19.48 -2.26
CA THR A 189 6.15 19.65 -2.09
C THR A 189 5.54 18.34 -1.66
N LEU A 190 4.82 18.36 -0.53
CA LEU A 190 4.02 17.27 0.00
C LEU A 190 2.55 17.61 -0.20
N THR A 191 1.81 16.72 -0.86
CA THR A 191 0.36 16.84 -1.01
C THR A 191 -0.30 15.66 -0.33
N VAL A 192 -1.21 15.90 0.59
CA VAL A 192 -1.97 14.89 1.34
C VAL A 192 -3.43 14.99 0.93
N GLY A 193 -4.06 13.87 0.63
CA GLY A 193 -5.44 13.82 0.21
C GLY A 193 -5.99 12.40 0.21
N THR A 194 -7.28 12.25 -0.05
CA THR A 194 -7.93 10.95 -0.10
C THR A 194 -7.48 10.15 -1.33
N VAL A 195 -7.73 8.85 -1.31
CA VAL A 195 -7.57 7.97 -2.48
C VAL A 195 -8.34 8.51 -3.69
N GLU A 196 -9.55 9.06 -3.48
CA GLU A 196 -10.34 9.65 -4.55
C GLU A 196 -9.63 10.82 -5.22
N GLN A 197 -9.04 11.72 -4.42
CA GLN A 197 -8.43 12.96 -4.90
C GLN A 197 -7.09 12.74 -5.62
N LEU A 198 -6.28 11.79 -5.16
CA LEU A 198 -4.87 11.72 -5.56
C LEU A 198 -4.47 10.45 -6.31
N ALA A 199 -5.16 9.33 -6.10
CA ALA A 199 -4.81 8.09 -6.80
C ALA A 199 -5.09 8.21 -8.30
N THR A 200 -4.19 7.70 -9.13
CA THR A 200 -4.40 7.60 -10.57
C THR A 200 -5.62 6.72 -10.84
N LYS A 201 -6.56 7.16 -11.69
CA LYS A 201 -7.79 6.40 -11.97
C LYS A 201 -7.63 5.57 -13.24
N ALA A 202 -7.90 4.27 -13.14
CA ALA A 202 -7.84 3.32 -14.24
C ALA A 202 -9.15 2.53 -14.33
N PRO A 203 -10.27 3.17 -14.71
CA PRO A 203 -11.62 2.60 -14.60
C PRO A 203 -11.85 1.33 -15.43
N THR A 204 -11.04 1.10 -16.47
CA THR A 204 -11.13 -0.07 -17.35
C THR A 204 -10.14 -1.19 -16.97
N GLY A 205 -9.49 -1.09 -15.81
CA GLY A 205 -8.43 -2.01 -15.37
C GLY A 205 -7.11 -1.87 -16.13
N LYS A 206 -7.03 -0.95 -17.10
CA LYS A 206 -5.80 -0.65 -17.85
C LYS A 206 -5.13 0.60 -17.29
N ALA A 207 -3.85 0.48 -16.95
CA ALA A 207 -3.05 1.58 -16.45
C ALA A 207 -1.63 1.54 -17.03
N SER A 208 -1.00 2.71 -17.12
CA SER A 208 0.42 2.84 -17.41
C SER A 208 0.99 4.07 -16.71
N GLY A 209 2.28 4.02 -16.40
CA GLY A 209 2.96 5.11 -15.73
C GLY A 209 4.46 4.93 -15.71
N LYS A 210 5.13 5.81 -14.96
CA LYS A 210 6.56 5.77 -14.68
C LYS A 210 6.78 6.15 -13.22
N GLY A 211 7.70 5.46 -12.57
CA GLY A 211 8.01 5.75 -11.19
C GLY A 211 6.93 5.22 -10.24
N ASP A 212 7.06 5.63 -9.00
CA ASP A 212 6.12 5.26 -7.94
C ASP A 212 4.74 5.86 -8.16
N ASP A 213 3.71 5.04 -7.97
CA ASP A 213 2.33 5.46 -8.14
C ASP A 213 1.37 4.71 -7.21
N VAL A 214 0.25 5.36 -6.90
CA VAL A 214 -0.91 4.74 -6.27
C VAL A 214 -2.09 4.95 -7.20
N LEU A 215 -2.79 3.88 -7.52
CA LEU A 215 -3.85 3.89 -8.50
C LEU A 215 -5.04 3.03 -8.06
N VAL A 216 -6.23 3.40 -8.56
CA VAL A 216 -7.45 2.63 -8.42
C VAL A 216 -7.74 1.96 -9.76
N LEU A 217 -7.60 0.64 -9.81
CA LEU A 217 -8.04 -0.19 -10.92
C LEU A 217 -9.54 -0.46 -10.79
N GLY A 218 -10.29 -0.16 -11.83
CA GLY A 218 -11.66 -0.65 -12.00
C GLY A 218 -11.72 -1.94 -12.81
N GLY A 219 -12.94 -2.37 -13.14
CA GLY A 219 -13.20 -3.62 -13.85
C GLY A 219 -13.37 -4.80 -12.90
N ASP A 220 -13.47 -5.99 -13.49
CA ASP A 220 -13.84 -7.27 -12.86
C ASP A 220 -12.80 -8.38 -13.12
N ALA A 221 -11.57 -7.98 -13.48
CA ALA A 221 -10.49 -8.91 -13.75
C ALA A 221 -10.06 -9.68 -12.49
N SER A 222 -9.73 -10.96 -12.65
CA SER A 222 -9.14 -11.81 -11.60
C SER A 222 -7.63 -12.03 -11.79
N ALA A 223 -7.08 -11.57 -12.91
CA ALA A 223 -5.66 -11.55 -13.20
C ALA A 223 -5.27 -10.30 -13.99
N ALA A 224 -4.01 -9.91 -13.88
CA ALA A 224 -3.46 -8.80 -14.65
C ALA A 224 -2.07 -9.15 -15.20
N LYS A 225 -1.86 -8.79 -16.47
CA LYS A 225 -0.52 -8.71 -17.06
C LYS A 225 0.12 -7.40 -16.63
N ILE A 226 1.27 -7.52 -15.98
CA ILE A 226 2.05 -6.40 -15.44
C ILE A 226 3.41 -6.38 -16.13
N THR A 227 3.88 -5.20 -16.53
CA THR A 227 5.23 -5.03 -17.08
C THR A 227 5.96 -3.88 -16.41
N HIS A 228 7.29 -4.00 -16.35
CA HIS A 228 8.22 -2.95 -15.96
C HIS A 228 9.38 -2.92 -16.95
N ARG A 229 9.68 -1.75 -17.51
CA ARG A 229 10.65 -1.58 -18.58
C ARG A 229 11.48 -0.32 -18.34
N ARG A 230 12.76 -0.36 -18.72
CA ARG A 230 13.71 0.75 -18.53
C ARG A 230 13.82 1.17 -17.06
N GLY A 231 13.77 0.19 -16.18
CA GLY A 231 14.05 0.33 -14.76
C GLY A 231 14.96 -0.82 -14.36
N ASP A 232 15.89 -0.54 -13.47
CA ASP A 232 16.99 -1.43 -13.08
C ASP A 232 17.01 -1.65 -11.55
N SER A 233 16.11 -0.98 -10.83
CA SER A 233 15.98 -1.02 -9.35
C SER A 233 14.79 -1.86 -8.91
N ASN A 234 14.41 -1.78 -7.64
CA ASN A 234 13.26 -2.51 -7.10
C ASN A 234 11.97 -2.17 -7.88
N PHE A 235 11.29 -3.21 -8.34
CA PHE A 235 9.95 -3.15 -8.88
C PHE A 235 9.02 -3.94 -7.95
N VAL A 236 8.23 -3.19 -7.17
CA VAL A 236 7.33 -3.74 -6.16
C VAL A 236 5.91 -3.35 -6.48
N VAL A 237 4.98 -4.30 -6.43
CA VAL A 237 3.55 -4.04 -6.62
C VAL A 237 2.77 -4.69 -5.50
N TYR A 238 2.04 -3.88 -4.75
CA TYR A 238 1.00 -4.32 -3.83
C TYR A 238 -0.37 -4.07 -4.45
N ALA A 239 -1.31 -4.97 -4.23
CA ALA A 239 -2.70 -4.76 -4.62
C ALA A 239 -3.67 -5.32 -3.58
N TYR A 240 -4.73 -4.58 -3.28
CA TYR A 240 -5.81 -4.97 -2.40
C TYR A 240 -7.14 -4.76 -3.12
N SER A 241 -8.00 -5.78 -3.10
CA SER A 241 -9.35 -5.67 -3.66
C SER A 241 -10.15 -4.64 -2.86
N LEU A 242 -10.85 -3.77 -3.57
CA LEU A 242 -11.75 -2.79 -2.97
C LEU A 242 -13.08 -3.41 -2.51
N ASP A 243 -13.41 -4.61 -2.99
CA ASP A 243 -14.64 -5.32 -2.62
C ASP A 243 -14.44 -6.19 -1.39
N THR A 244 -13.31 -6.92 -1.30
CA THR A 244 -13.05 -7.89 -0.22
C THR A 244 -12.03 -7.41 0.80
N GLY A 245 -11.21 -6.41 0.48
CA GLY A 245 -10.03 -6.02 1.27
C GLY A 245 -8.87 -7.02 1.17
N GLU A 246 -9.04 -8.16 0.49
CA GLU A 246 -7.99 -9.17 0.35
C GLU A 246 -6.93 -8.73 -0.65
N GLY A 247 -5.68 -9.07 -0.38
CA GLY A 247 -4.57 -8.68 -1.23
C GLY A 247 -3.21 -8.84 -0.57
N GLY A 248 -2.23 -8.13 -1.11
CA GLY A 248 -0.87 -8.10 -0.59
C GLY A 248 0.18 -7.88 -1.69
N LEU A 249 1.38 -8.37 -1.42
CA LEU A 249 2.52 -8.29 -2.33
C LEU A 249 2.31 -9.19 -3.56
N LEU A 250 2.25 -8.59 -4.74
CA LEU A 250 2.11 -9.31 -6.02
C LEU A 250 3.45 -9.52 -6.74
N ILE A 251 4.33 -8.52 -6.67
CA ILE A 251 5.60 -8.49 -7.37
C ILE A 251 6.64 -7.87 -6.44
N ASN A 252 7.82 -8.49 -6.35
CA ASN A 252 9.00 -7.98 -5.69
C ASN A 252 10.22 -8.44 -6.47
N GLU A 253 10.63 -7.64 -7.44
CA GLU A 253 11.68 -8.00 -8.40
C GLU A 253 12.69 -6.86 -8.51
N ILE A 254 13.84 -7.13 -9.10
CA ILE A 254 14.83 -6.10 -9.45
C ILE A 254 14.90 -5.98 -10.96
N GLY A 255 14.73 -4.77 -11.47
CA GLY A 255 14.84 -4.43 -12.88
C GLY A 255 13.60 -4.75 -13.70
N ALA A 256 13.80 -5.13 -14.96
CA ALA A 256 12.71 -5.34 -15.91
C ALA A 256 11.84 -6.55 -15.55
N TYR A 257 10.52 -6.42 -15.73
CA TYR A 257 9.54 -7.46 -15.44
C TYR A 257 8.49 -7.58 -16.54
N SER A 258 8.00 -8.80 -16.80
CA SER A 258 6.81 -9.03 -17.61
C SER A 258 6.17 -10.35 -17.20
N GLY A 259 4.98 -10.31 -16.61
CA GLY A 259 4.29 -11.51 -16.16
C GLY A 259 2.81 -11.28 -15.92
N VAL A 260 2.10 -12.37 -15.64
CA VAL A 260 0.69 -12.34 -15.20
C VAL A 260 0.66 -12.70 -13.72
N ARG A 261 -0.12 -11.96 -12.95
CA ARG A 261 -0.36 -12.21 -11.51
C ARG A 261 -1.86 -12.24 -11.23
N PRO A 262 -2.32 -13.07 -10.28
CA PRO A 262 -3.65 -12.95 -9.72
C PRO A 262 -3.84 -11.53 -9.17
N LEU A 263 -4.96 -10.90 -9.49
CA LEU A 263 -5.33 -9.57 -9.03
C LEU A 263 -6.86 -9.48 -9.13
N SER A 264 -7.54 -9.27 -8.00
CA SER A 264 -9.00 -9.13 -7.96
C SER A 264 -9.39 -7.66 -8.06
N ALA A 265 -9.84 -7.23 -9.24
CA ALA A 265 -10.37 -5.89 -9.47
C ALA A 265 -11.85 -5.81 -9.07
N PRO A 266 -12.35 -4.62 -8.63
CA PRO A 266 -11.65 -3.36 -8.48
C PRO A 266 -10.60 -3.42 -7.35
N ALA A 267 -9.49 -2.72 -7.52
CA ALA A 267 -8.35 -2.81 -6.59
C ALA A 267 -7.65 -1.47 -6.38
N LEU A 268 -7.16 -1.25 -5.15
CA LEU A 268 -6.14 -0.25 -4.86
C LEU A 268 -4.76 -0.88 -5.09
N VAL A 269 -3.92 -0.20 -5.86
CA VAL A 269 -2.59 -0.70 -6.23
C VAL A 269 -1.54 0.36 -5.94
N GLU A 270 -0.47 -0.03 -5.25
CA GLU A 270 0.74 0.78 -5.08
C GLU A 270 1.89 0.13 -5.83
N ILE A 271 2.60 0.95 -6.57
CA ILE A 271 3.71 0.56 -7.41
C ILE A 271 4.93 1.33 -6.90
N THR A 272 6.02 0.60 -6.66
CA THR A 272 7.37 1.14 -6.52
C THR A 272 8.15 0.76 -7.76
N ALA A 273 8.70 1.75 -8.46
CA ALA A 273 9.41 1.56 -9.73
C ALA A 273 10.36 2.73 -10.02
N ASP A 274 11.43 2.47 -10.77
CA ASP A 274 12.29 3.51 -11.36
C ASP A 274 12.03 3.71 -12.87
N GLY A 275 11.45 2.69 -13.51
CA GLY A 275 11.13 2.66 -14.94
C GLY A 275 9.65 2.87 -15.27
N ASN A 276 9.30 2.53 -16.51
CA ASN A 276 7.94 2.58 -17.03
C ASN A 276 7.22 1.27 -16.74
N TRP A 277 5.95 1.34 -16.35
CA TRP A 277 5.14 0.16 -16.07
C TRP A 277 3.79 0.19 -16.79
N THR A 278 3.18 -1.00 -16.94
CA THR A 278 1.82 -1.18 -17.46
C THR A 278 1.07 -2.24 -16.68
N ILE A 279 -0.24 -2.06 -16.51
CA ILE A 279 -1.17 -3.07 -16.00
C ILE A 279 -2.29 -3.21 -17.03
N THR A 280 -2.62 -4.45 -17.40
CA THR A 280 -3.76 -4.77 -18.26
C THR A 280 -4.46 -6.03 -17.76
N PRO A 281 -5.81 -6.11 -17.78
CA PRO A 281 -6.54 -7.33 -17.48
C PRO A 281 -6.02 -8.51 -18.32
N ALA A 282 -5.96 -9.71 -17.74
CA ALA A 282 -5.46 -10.93 -18.37
C ALA A 282 -6.50 -12.07 -18.31
#